data_AF-A0A4Q6BFV1-F1
#
_entry.id   AF-A0A4Q6BFV1-F1
#
_cell.length_a   1.000
_cell.length_b   1.000
_cell.length_c   1.000
_cell.angle_alpha   90.00
_cell.angle_beta   90.00
_cell.angle_gamma   90.00
#
_symmetry.space_group_name_H-M   'P 1'
#
loop_
_entity.id
_entity.type
_entity.pdbx_description
1 polymer ?
#
loop_
_entity_poly.entity_id
_entity_poly.type
_entity_poly.pdbx_seq_one_letter_code
_entity_poly.pdbx_strand_id
1 'polypeptide(L)'
;MNSSTFRIAESSDASDLVALVNAAYRGDSSRQGWTTEADLLGGQRTDESDIQEKIGSSSHCLFVLEHEGHLIACGCLEFKSTSTTYLGMVTTHPGRQGQGLGKMVIEFAEKLAREQFQS
;
A
#
# COMPACT_ATOMS: atom_id res chain seq x y z
N MET A 1 4.66 22.62 -10.58
CA MET A 1 3.50 21.74 -10.85
C MET A 1 3.81 20.43 -10.17
N ASN A 2 3.26 20.22 -8.97
CA ASN A 2 3.62 19.06 -8.15
C ASN A 2 2.64 17.94 -8.50
N SER A 3 3.06 17.03 -9.38
CA SER A 3 2.21 15.96 -9.90
C SER A 3 2.27 14.74 -8.98
N SER A 4 1.11 14.18 -8.64
CA SER A 4 1.03 12.84 -8.05
C SER A 4 0.70 11.84 -9.15
N THR A 5 1.38 10.70 -9.18
CA THR A 5 1.21 9.68 -10.23
C THR A 5 1.07 8.29 -9.64
N PHE A 6 0.09 7.54 -10.12
CA PHE A 6 -0.03 6.11 -9.83
C PHE A 6 0.81 5.28 -10.80
N ARG A 7 1.49 4.26 -10.29
CA ARG A 7 2.23 3.26 -11.09
C ARG A 7 2.27 1.91 -10.38
N ILE A 8 2.60 0.86 -11.13
CA ILE A 8 2.91 -0.45 -10.56
C ILE A 8 4.22 -0.35 -9.76
N ALA A 9 4.27 -1.05 -8.63
CA ALA A 9 5.46 -1.12 -7.80
C ALA A 9 6.52 -1.98 -8.47
N GLU A 10 7.76 -1.54 -8.40
CA GLU A 10 8.94 -2.25 -8.88
C GLU A 10 9.79 -2.71 -7.70
N SER A 11 10.69 -3.67 -7.90
CA SER A 11 11.54 -4.20 -6.82
C SER A 11 12.37 -3.13 -6.09
N SER A 12 12.69 -2.00 -6.74
CA SER A 12 13.39 -0.87 -6.11
C SER A 12 12.54 -0.13 -5.06
N ASP A 13 11.21 -0.26 -5.11
CA ASP A 13 10.29 0.40 -4.17
C ASP A 13 10.19 -0.33 -2.82
N ALA A 14 10.74 -1.54 -2.70
CA ALA A 14 10.44 -2.42 -1.57
C ALA A 14 10.80 -1.79 -0.22
N SER A 15 11.97 -1.16 -0.11
CA SER A 15 12.39 -0.53 1.16
C SER A 15 11.48 0.66 1.53
N ASP A 16 11.11 1.49 0.56
CA ASP A 16 10.22 2.64 0.78
C ASP A 16 8.78 2.20 1.13
N LEU A 17 8.30 1.11 0.52
CA LEU A 17 7.02 0.49 0.83
C LEU A 17 6.98 -0.07 2.25
N VAL A 18 8.03 -0.77 2.68
CA VAL A 18 8.16 -1.27 4.06
C VAL A 18 8.11 -0.10 5.04
N ALA A 19 8.84 0.98 4.76
CA ALA A 19 8.82 2.18 5.59
C ALA A 19 7.40 2.79 5.67
N LEU A 20 6.73 2.96 4.52
CA LEU A 20 5.38 3.52 4.45
C LEU A 20 4.35 2.68 5.22
N VAL A 21 4.31 1.37 4.99
CA VAL A 21 3.34 0.44 5.61
C VAL A 21 3.53 0.37 7.12
N ASN A 22 4.78 0.27 7.58
CA ASN A 22 5.07 0.20 9.01
C ASN A 22 4.83 1.54 9.71
N ALA A 23 5.12 2.67 9.07
CA ALA A 23 4.81 3.99 9.60
C ALA A 23 3.30 4.22 9.74
N ALA A 24 2.51 3.82 8.73
CA ALA A 24 1.05 3.90 8.78
C ALA A 24 0.46 3.00 9.87
N TYR A 25 0.95 1.76 10.00
CA TYR A 25 0.51 0.83 11.04
C TYR A 25 0.77 1.37 12.46
N ARG A 26 1.99 1.86 12.73
CA ARG A 26 2.34 2.48 14.03
C ARG A 26 1.54 3.75 14.30
N GLY A 27 1.33 4.57 13.28
CA GLY A 27 0.50 5.77 13.38
C GLY A 27 -0.95 5.44 13.78
N ASP A 28 -1.53 4.39 13.22
CA ASP A 28 -2.87 3.90 13.59
C ASP A 28 -2.90 3.35 15.01
N SER A 29 -1.94 2.48 15.37
CA SER A 29 -1.81 1.94 16.73
C SER A 29 -1.63 3.05 17.78
N SER A 30 -0.88 4.10 17.47
CA SER A 30 -0.68 5.26 18.36
C SER A 30 -1.94 6.10 18.58
N ARG A 31 -2.89 6.09 17.64
CA ARG A 31 -4.18 6.79 17.76
C ARG A 31 -5.22 5.96 18.51
N GLN A 32 -5.05 4.64 18.60
CA GLN A 32 -6.03 3.72 19.18
C GLN A 32 -5.75 3.30 20.64
N GLY A 33 -4.62 3.64 21.25
CA GLY A 33 -4.34 3.18 22.62
C GLY A 33 -3.35 4.00 23.41
N TRP A 34 -3.82 4.62 24.50
CA TRP A 34 -3.00 4.96 25.67
C TRP A 34 -2.63 3.67 26.40
N THR A 35 -1.75 2.84 25.81
CA THR A 35 -1.04 1.81 26.56
C THR A 35 0.42 1.81 26.13
N THR A 36 1.29 1.94 27.13
CA THR A 36 2.73 1.77 27.05
C THR A 36 3.05 0.28 26.85
N GLU A 37 2.52 -0.30 25.77
CA GLU A 37 2.58 -1.73 25.42
C GLU A 37 3.01 -1.93 23.95
N ALA A 38 3.26 -0.84 23.21
CA ALA A 38 3.87 -0.87 21.88
C ALA A 38 5.34 -1.35 21.88
N ASP A 39 5.95 -1.51 23.06
CA ASP A 39 7.28 -2.10 23.24
C ASP A 39 7.24 -3.63 23.47
N LEU A 40 6.05 -4.24 23.70
CA LEU A 40 5.90 -5.68 23.97
C LEU A 40 5.59 -6.52 22.72
N LEU A 41 5.23 -5.89 21.61
CA LEU A 41 5.19 -6.51 20.29
C LEU A 41 6.17 -5.72 19.42
N GLY A 42 7.27 -6.34 18.98
CA GLY A 42 8.23 -5.78 18.02
C GLY A 42 7.62 -5.56 16.62
N GLY A 43 6.50 -4.84 16.56
CA GLY A 43 5.43 -4.92 15.58
C GLY A 43 5.76 -4.27 14.26
N GLN A 44 6.38 -5.06 13.39
CA GLN A 44 6.45 -4.81 11.96
C GLN A 44 5.22 -5.47 11.29
N ARG A 45 4.51 -4.71 10.45
CA ARG A 45 3.35 -5.22 9.70
C ARG A 45 3.77 -6.01 8.46
N THR A 46 4.93 -5.68 7.88
CA THR A 46 5.49 -6.30 6.68
C THR A 46 6.99 -6.03 6.58
N ASP A 47 7.74 -6.91 5.93
CA ASP A 47 9.17 -6.74 5.64
C ASP A 47 9.50 -6.69 4.13
N GLU A 48 10.78 -6.51 3.80
CA GLU A 48 11.20 -6.40 2.38
C GLU A 48 10.96 -7.70 1.62
N SER A 49 11.07 -8.86 2.27
CA SER A 49 10.83 -10.15 1.64
C SER A 49 9.36 -10.30 1.24
N ASP A 50 8.44 -9.95 2.15
CA ASP A 50 6.99 -9.95 1.87
C ASP A 50 6.63 -9.08 0.67
N ILE A 51 7.24 -7.88 0.58
CA ILE A 51 6.98 -6.93 -0.50
C ILE A 51 7.55 -7.44 -1.82
N GLN A 52 8.78 -7.95 -1.83
CA GLN A 52 9.40 -8.52 -3.02
C GLN A 52 8.62 -9.74 -3.53
N GLU A 53 8.13 -10.60 -2.63
CA GLU A 53 7.29 -11.74 -3.01
C GLU A 53 5.99 -11.28 -3.71
N LYS A 54 5.35 -10.23 -3.19
CA LYS A 54 4.15 -9.64 -3.82
C LYS A 54 4.46 -9.01 -5.18
N ILE A 55 5.57 -8.31 -5.32
CA ILE A 55 5.99 -7.69 -6.59
C ILE A 55 6.30 -8.77 -7.64
N GLY A 56 6.97 -9.86 -7.25
CA GLY A 56 7.35 -10.95 -8.15
C GLY A 56 6.24 -11.94 -8.47
N SER A 57 5.11 -11.86 -7.77
CA SER A 57 4.01 -12.83 -7.89
C SER A 57 3.01 -12.45 -8.99
N SER A 58 2.73 -13.37 -9.91
CA SER A 58 1.71 -13.17 -10.95
C SER A 58 0.25 -13.12 -10.42
N SER A 59 0.01 -13.59 -9.20
CA SER A 59 -1.31 -13.50 -8.55
C SER A 59 -1.51 -12.21 -7.76
N HIS A 60 -0.52 -11.33 -7.74
CA HIS A 60 -0.56 -10.06 -7.02
C HIS A 60 -0.25 -8.91 -7.97
N CYS A 61 -0.79 -7.74 -7.69
CA CYS A 61 -0.42 -6.51 -8.37
C CYS A 61 -0.34 -5.39 -7.32
N LEU A 62 0.90 -5.07 -6.93
CA LEU A 62 1.19 -4.02 -5.99
C LEU A 62 1.36 -2.70 -6.75
N PHE A 63 0.71 -1.63 -6.29
CA PHE A 63 0.78 -0.32 -6.92
C PHE A 63 0.97 0.78 -5.88
N VAL A 64 1.53 1.89 -6.34
CA VAL A 64 1.93 3.02 -5.49
C VAL A 64 1.41 4.33 -6.06
N LEU A 65 1.18 5.29 -5.16
CA LEU A 65 1.02 6.70 -5.48
C LEU A 65 2.29 7.43 -5.07
N GLU A 66 2.97 7.98 -6.05
CA GLU A 66 4.16 8.79 -5.85
C GLU A 66 3.80 10.28 -5.94
N HIS A 67 4.41 11.09 -5.08
CA HIS A 67 4.32 12.54 -5.12
C HIS A 67 5.70 13.13 -4.84
N GLU A 68 6.24 13.88 -5.80
CA GLU A 68 7.58 14.49 -5.71
C GLU A 68 8.69 13.48 -5.38
N GLY A 69 8.65 12.28 -5.98
CA GLY A 69 9.65 11.23 -5.75
C GLY A 69 9.46 10.45 -4.45
N HIS A 70 8.38 10.70 -3.70
CA HIS A 70 8.07 10.00 -2.46
C HIS A 70 6.80 9.17 -2.57
N LEU A 71 6.83 7.93 -2.08
CA LEU A 71 5.64 7.09 -1.97
C LEU A 71 4.74 7.63 -0.85
N ILE A 72 3.53 8.04 -1.22
CA ILE A 72 2.55 8.61 -0.28
C ILE A 72 1.32 7.73 -0.05
N ALA A 73 1.12 6.71 -0.89
CA ALA A 73 0.11 5.68 -0.68
C ALA A 73 0.45 4.42 -1.48
N CYS A 74 -0.11 3.27 -1.08
CA CYS A 74 -0.04 2.03 -1.84
C CYS A 74 -1.29 1.18 -1.65
N GLY A 75 -1.44 0.18 -2.52
CA GLY A 75 -2.44 -0.86 -2.42
C GLY A 75 -1.99 -2.10 -3.19
N CYS A 76 -2.58 -3.24 -2.86
CA CYS A 76 -2.30 -4.52 -3.49
C CYS A 76 -3.59 -5.16 -3.97
N LEU A 77 -3.66 -5.51 -5.25
CA LEU A 77 -4.66 -6.42 -5.77
C LEU A 77 -4.16 -7.86 -5.63
N GLU A 78 -5.03 -8.76 -5.23
CA GLU A 78 -4.79 -10.21 -5.22
C GLU A 78 -5.84 -10.90 -6.08
N PHE A 79 -5.41 -11.51 -7.19
CA PHE A 79 -6.27 -12.16 -8.16
C PHE A 79 -6.63 -13.57 -7.66
N LYS A 80 -7.85 -13.74 -7.13
CA LYS A 80 -8.33 -15.02 -6.58
C LYS A 80 -8.92 -15.94 -7.66
N SER A 81 -9.49 -15.36 -8.70
CA SER A 81 -10.03 -16.08 -9.86
C SER A 81 -10.10 -15.16 -11.08
N THR A 82 -10.60 -15.66 -12.21
CA THR A 82 -10.86 -14.88 -13.42
C THR A 82 -11.94 -13.81 -13.27
N SER A 83 -12.67 -13.78 -12.15
CA SER A 83 -13.75 -12.81 -11.90
C SER A 83 -13.71 -12.18 -10.51
N THR A 84 -12.73 -12.54 -9.66
CA THR A 84 -12.67 -12.10 -8.27
C THR A 84 -11.25 -11.65 -7.91
N THR A 85 -11.16 -10.40 -7.45
CA THR A 85 -9.91 -9.78 -6.98
C THR A 85 -10.15 -9.17 -5.61
N TYR A 86 -9.21 -9.35 -4.71
CA TYR A 86 -9.23 -8.70 -3.40
C TYR A 86 -8.33 -7.48 -3.40
N LEU A 87 -8.80 -6.39 -2.80
CA LEU A 87 -7.98 -5.22 -2.52
C LEU A 87 -7.50 -5.30 -1.07
N GLY A 88 -6.18 -5.35 -0.89
CA GLY A 88 -5.51 -5.36 0.41
C GLY A 88 -4.38 -4.32 0.46
N MET A 89 -3.70 -4.26 1.62
CA MET A 89 -2.56 -3.34 1.87
C MET A 89 -2.85 -1.86 1.54
N VAL A 90 -4.11 -1.43 1.66
CA VAL A 90 -4.50 -0.05 1.42
C VAL A 90 -3.86 0.83 2.49
N THR A 91 -2.84 1.58 2.10
CA THR A 91 -1.98 2.33 3.01
C THR A 91 -1.84 3.75 2.51
N THR A 92 -1.91 4.72 3.41
CA THR A 92 -1.65 6.13 3.11
C THR A 92 -0.66 6.70 4.11
N HIS A 93 0.19 7.62 3.65
CA HIS A 93 1.19 8.23 4.50
C HIS A 93 0.53 8.98 5.66
N PRO A 94 0.87 8.70 6.94
CA PRO A 94 0.16 9.23 8.10
C PRO A 94 0.17 10.77 8.16
N GLY A 95 1.29 11.39 7.78
CA GLY A 95 1.41 12.86 7.69
C GLY A 95 0.60 13.53 6.57
N ARG A 96 -0.11 12.75 5.73
CA ARG A 96 -0.96 13.24 4.63
C ARG A 96 -2.41 12.75 4.72
N GLN A 97 -2.84 12.27 5.90
CA GLN A 97 -4.22 11.88 6.14
C GLN A 97 -5.18 13.08 5.98
N GLY A 98 -6.42 12.82 5.55
CA GLY A 98 -7.44 13.85 5.31
C GLY A 98 -7.39 14.50 3.91
N GLN A 99 -6.46 14.09 3.04
CA GLN A 99 -6.34 14.60 1.66
C GLN A 99 -7.05 13.71 0.61
N GLY A 100 -7.91 12.79 1.05
CA GLY A 100 -8.61 11.87 0.13
C GLY A 100 -7.75 10.76 -0.48
N LEU A 101 -6.52 10.54 0.01
CA LEU A 101 -5.59 9.52 -0.53
C LEU A 101 -6.19 8.11 -0.54
N GLY A 102 -6.91 7.72 0.51
CA GLY A 102 -7.55 6.40 0.57
C GLY A 102 -8.60 6.22 -0.53
N LYS A 103 -9.38 7.27 -0.82
CA LYS A 103 -10.35 7.27 -1.92
C LYS A 103 -9.65 7.12 -3.28
N MET A 104 -8.56 7.86 -3.50
CA MET A 104 -7.77 7.74 -4.73
C MET A 104 -7.19 6.33 -4.92
N VAL A 105 -6.70 5.69 -3.85
CA VAL A 105 -6.19 4.31 -3.90
C VAL A 105 -7.30 3.33 -4.30
N ILE A 106 -8.49 3.45 -3.73
CA ILE A 106 -9.64 2.58 -4.05
C ILE A 106 -10.07 2.79 -5.51
N GLU A 107 -10.19 4.04 -5.96
CA GLU A 107 -10.58 4.36 -7.35
C GLU A 107 -9.57 3.82 -8.36
N PHE A 108 -8.27 3.94 -8.08
CA PHE A 108 -7.22 3.39 -8.93
C PHE A 108 -7.25 1.85 -8.92
N ALA A 109 -7.43 1.23 -7.76
CA ALA A 109 -7.54 -0.22 -7.63
C ALA A 109 -8.71 -0.79 -8.47
N GLU A 110 -9.88 -0.15 -8.42
CA GLU A 110 -11.03 -0.55 -9.22
C GLU A 110 -10.77 -0.42 -10.71
N LYS A 111 -10.13 0.68 -11.14
CA LYS A 111 -9.76 0.87 -12.55
C LYS A 111 -8.81 -0.23 -13.01
N LEU A 112 -7.75 -0.49 -12.25
CA LEU A 112 -6.74 -1.49 -12.57
C LEU A 112 -7.33 -2.90 -12.61
N ALA A 113 -8.19 -3.25 -11.64
CA ALA A 113 -8.88 -4.54 -11.63
C ALA A 113 -9.77 -4.73 -12.87
N ARG A 114 -10.50 -3.68 -13.31
CA ARG A 114 -11.32 -3.74 -14.52
C ARG A 114 -10.48 -3.96 -15.78
N GLU A 115 -9.35 -3.27 -15.91
CA GLU A 115 -8.43 -3.43 -17.05
C GLU A 115 -7.87 -4.86 -17.11
N GLN A 116 -7.53 -5.43 -15.96
CA GLN A 116 -6.98 -6.78 -15.89
C GLN A 116 -8.00 -7.90 -16.14
N PHE A 117 -9.28 -7.70 -15.81
CA PHE A 117 -10.35 -8.65 -16.13
C PHE A 117 -10.84 -8.59 -17.57
N GLN A 118 -10.50 -7.53 -18.31
CA GLN A 118 -10.87 -7.39 -19.72
C GLN A 118 -9.82 -8.00 -20.69
N SER A 119 -8.69 -8.48 -20.16
CA SER A 119 -7.62 -9.15 -20.92
C SER A 119 -7.74 -10.67 -20.84
#